data_AF-A0A382JSK6-F1
#
_entry.id   AF-A0A382JSK6-F1
#
_cell.length_a   1.000
_cell.length_b   1.000
_cell.length_c   1.000
_cell.angle_alpha   90.00
_cell.angle_beta   90.00
_cell.angle_gamma   90.00
#
_symmetry.space_group_name_H-M   'P 1'
#
loop_
_entity.id
_entity.type
_entity.pdbx_description
1 polymer ?
#
loop_
_entity_poly.entity_id
_entity_poly.type
_entity_poly.pdbx_seq_one_letter_code
_entity_poly.pdbx_strand_id
1 'polypeptide(L)'
;MEDNETIDYWKIAKNTKEIYMSDGVIATILDFERVIDELDVYAFQNWDIGELIHGPEINRYTITCTFLWPREMMPDPRGAKRLLPFGCTVKYKKETMKVPVKVEKYTDFRPGSAKPKLIEKQIWLVEIEMPKHLINDIRTGSYELEDQDIDLDDLDKSYKDDLDNAYKEEQNA
;
A
#
# COMPACT_ATOMS: atom_id res chain seq x y z
N MET A 1 14.65 11.95 29.34
CA MET A 1 15.53 12.25 28.21
C MET A 1 14.95 11.43 27.09
N GLU A 2 14.07 12.04 26.30
CA GLU A 2 13.33 11.34 25.25
C GLU A 2 14.33 10.77 24.25
N ASP A 3 14.33 9.45 24.10
CA ASP A 3 14.96 8.77 22.98
C ASP A 3 14.30 9.31 21.72
N ASN A 4 14.93 10.30 21.11
CA ASN A 4 14.57 10.76 19.78
C ASN A 4 14.94 9.63 18.83
N GLU A 5 14.01 8.67 18.66
CA GLU A 5 14.17 7.48 17.82
C GLU A 5 14.48 7.93 16.39
N THR A 6 15.77 8.07 16.11
CA THR A 6 16.26 8.33 14.77
C THR A 6 16.01 7.05 13.99
N ILE A 7 15.24 7.12 12.90
CA ILE A 7 14.98 5.95 12.07
C ILE A 7 16.31 5.47 11.48
N ASP A 8 16.77 4.33 11.99
CA ASP A 8 17.99 3.69 11.54
C ASP A 8 17.69 2.67 10.44
N TYR A 9 18.52 2.65 9.40
CA TYR A 9 18.40 1.72 8.28
C TYR A 9 18.28 0.24 8.69
N TRP A 10 18.97 -0.16 9.75
CA TRP A 10 18.90 -1.55 10.23
C TRP A 10 17.52 -1.92 10.82
N LYS A 11 16.78 -0.95 11.36
CA LYS A 11 15.41 -1.18 11.87
C LYS A 11 14.45 -1.51 10.73
N ILE A 12 14.61 -0.88 9.57
CA ILE A 12 13.82 -1.20 8.37
C ILE A 12 14.04 -2.65 7.96
N ALA A 13 15.29 -3.08 7.82
CA ALA A 13 15.62 -4.45 7.45
C ALA A 13 15.09 -5.50 8.44
N LYS A 14 15.07 -5.15 9.74
CA LYS A 14 14.51 -6.01 10.79
C LYS A 14 12.99 -6.12 10.65
N ASN A 15 12.30 -5.00 10.44
CA ASN A 15 10.86 -5.00 10.27
C ASN A 15 10.43 -5.83 9.05
N THR A 16 11.07 -5.61 7.90
CA THR A 16 10.81 -6.43 6.70
C THR A 16 10.92 -7.92 7.02
N LYS A 17 11.96 -8.34 7.74
CA LYS A 17 12.13 -9.73 8.14
C LYS A 17 11.00 -10.23 9.06
N GLU A 18 10.56 -9.42 10.03
CA GLU A 18 9.47 -9.78 10.94
C GLU A 18 8.14 -9.95 10.20
N ILE A 19 7.84 -9.07 9.25
CA ILE A 19 6.67 -9.17 8.36
C ILE A 19 6.69 -10.50 7.59
N TYR A 20 7.82 -10.83 6.94
CA TYR A 20 7.94 -12.06 6.16
C TYR A 20 7.85 -13.34 6.99
N MET A 21 8.05 -13.26 8.31
CA MET A 21 8.00 -14.42 9.21
C MET A 21 6.60 -14.73 9.73
N SER A 22 5.58 -13.92 9.42
CA SER A 22 4.22 -14.10 9.90
C SER A 22 3.19 -13.98 8.78
N ASP A 23 2.58 -15.10 8.39
CA ASP A 23 1.57 -15.15 7.33
C ASP A 23 0.37 -14.24 7.61
N GLY A 24 -0.04 -14.10 8.86
CA GLY A 24 -1.15 -13.21 9.26
C GLY A 24 -0.84 -11.72 9.09
N VAL A 25 0.43 -11.34 9.25
CA VAL A 25 0.89 -9.96 9.03
C VAL A 25 0.90 -9.64 7.54
N ILE A 26 1.38 -10.57 6.70
CA ILE A 26 1.37 -10.42 5.24
C ILE A 26 -0.07 -10.25 4.73
N ALA A 27 -1.00 -11.10 5.17
CA ALA A 27 -2.40 -10.99 4.79
C ALA A 27 -3.00 -9.62 5.15
N THR A 28 -2.65 -9.10 6.33
CA THR A 28 -3.11 -7.77 6.77
C THR A 28 -2.53 -6.65 5.91
N ILE A 29 -1.27 -6.75 5.47
CA ILE A 29 -0.65 -5.77 4.57
C ILE A 29 -1.30 -5.82 3.18
N LEU A 30 -1.57 -7.01 2.65
CA LEU A 30 -2.26 -7.16 1.36
C LEU A 30 -3.66 -6.54 1.41
N ASP A 31 -4.41 -6.78 2.47
CA ASP A 31 -5.72 -6.16 2.69
C ASP A 31 -5.60 -4.63 2.83
N PHE A 32 -4.52 -4.11 3.43
CA PHE A 32 -4.23 -2.67 3.50
C PHE A 32 -3.91 -2.07 2.13
N GLU A 33 -3.12 -2.79 1.33
CA GLU A 33 -2.69 -2.40 -0.02
C GLU A 33 -3.88 -2.33 -0.99
N ARG A 34 -4.79 -3.32 -0.93
CA ARG A 34 -6.07 -3.31 -1.66
C ARG A 34 -6.89 -2.05 -1.43
N VAL A 35 -6.92 -1.52 -0.20
CA VAL A 35 -7.64 -0.27 0.10
C VAL A 35 -7.00 0.93 -0.60
N ILE A 36 -5.67 0.97 -0.69
CA ILE A 36 -4.96 2.05 -1.39
C ILE A 36 -5.25 2.00 -2.89
N ASP A 37 -5.26 0.80 -3.46
CA ASP A 37 -5.54 0.57 -4.88
C ASP A 37 -7.00 0.90 -5.23
N GLU A 38 -7.97 0.32 -4.51
CA GLU A 38 -9.41 0.50 -4.76
C GLU A 38 -9.85 1.97 -4.62
N LEU A 39 -9.15 2.77 -3.84
CA LEU A 39 -9.42 4.21 -3.67
C LEU A 39 -8.67 5.10 -4.68
N ASP A 40 -8.10 4.51 -5.75
CA ASP A 40 -7.34 5.16 -6.81
C ASP A 40 -6.14 5.97 -6.31
N VAL A 41 -5.55 5.61 -5.18
CA VAL A 41 -4.46 6.41 -4.59
C VAL A 41 -3.20 6.32 -5.46
N TYR A 42 -2.94 5.18 -6.09
CA TYR A 42 -1.80 5.00 -7.01
C TYR A 42 -1.91 5.78 -8.32
N ALA A 43 -3.10 6.30 -8.67
CA ALA A 43 -3.25 7.20 -9.82
C ALA A 43 -2.55 8.56 -9.60
N PHE A 44 -2.15 8.86 -8.36
CA PHE A 44 -1.46 10.09 -8.01
C PHE A 44 0.06 9.93 -8.04
N GLN A 45 0.76 11.01 -8.39
CA GLN A 45 2.20 10.99 -8.61
C GLN A 45 2.99 10.52 -7.37
N ASN A 46 3.98 9.65 -7.61
CA ASN A 46 4.93 9.09 -6.65
C ASN A 46 4.31 8.21 -5.55
N TRP A 47 3.04 7.81 -5.61
CA TRP A 47 2.45 6.91 -4.61
C TRP A 47 2.92 5.46 -4.74
N ASP A 48 3.24 5.05 -5.96
CA ASP A 48 3.72 3.72 -6.37
C ASP A 48 5.12 3.36 -5.84
N ILE A 49 5.96 4.35 -5.57
CA ILE A 49 7.35 4.16 -5.13
C ILE A 49 7.52 4.13 -3.60
N GLY A 50 6.42 4.14 -2.84
CA GLY A 50 6.46 4.19 -1.39
C GLY A 50 6.96 2.87 -0.78
N GLU A 51 7.93 2.95 0.12
CA GLU A 51 8.49 1.77 0.77
C GLU A 51 7.94 1.60 2.19
N LEU A 52 7.37 0.43 2.51
CA LEU A 52 6.89 0.14 3.86
C LEU A 52 8.07 0.01 4.83
N ILE A 53 8.13 0.89 5.82
CA ILE A 53 9.21 0.90 6.83
C ILE A 53 8.76 0.48 8.22
N HIS A 54 7.47 0.63 8.54
CA HIS A 54 6.88 0.31 9.83
C HIS A 54 5.44 -0.19 9.69
N GLY A 55 5.06 -1.16 10.52
CA GLY A 55 3.72 -1.75 10.55
C GLY A 55 3.63 -3.10 9.82
N PRO A 56 2.44 -3.71 9.78
CA PRO A 56 1.16 -3.19 10.26
C PRO A 56 1.06 -3.24 11.80
N GLU A 57 0.82 -2.08 12.41
CA GLU A 57 0.47 -2.02 13.82
C GLU A 57 -1.04 -2.24 13.97
N ILE A 58 -1.42 -3.40 14.48
CA ILE A 58 -2.82 -3.81 14.59
C ILE A 58 -3.37 -3.37 15.94
N ASN A 59 -4.12 -2.27 15.94
CA ASN A 59 -4.86 -1.78 17.10
C ASN A 59 -6.25 -2.41 17.17
N ARG A 60 -7.04 -2.05 18.20
CA ARG A 60 -8.39 -2.62 18.38
C ARG A 60 -9.29 -2.38 17.15
N TYR A 61 -9.30 -1.15 16.63
CA TYR A 61 -10.20 -0.72 15.56
C TYR A 61 -9.49 -0.22 14.31
N THR A 62 -8.18 -0.01 14.39
CA THR A 62 -7.38 0.58 13.32
C THR A 62 -6.16 -0.27 13.02
N ILE A 63 -5.61 -0.09 11.83
CA ILE A 63 -4.34 -0.64 11.39
C ILE A 63 -3.50 0.52 10.89
N THR A 64 -2.26 0.62 11.36
CA THR A 64 -1.36 1.71 11.01
C THR A 64 -0.12 1.18 10.29
N CYS A 65 0.21 1.80 9.16
CA CYS A 65 1.41 1.53 8.38
C CYS A 65 2.15 2.84 8.11
N THR A 66 3.48 2.82 8.16
CA THR A 66 4.32 3.98 7.82
C THR A 66 5.20 3.65 6.62
N PHE A 67 5.12 4.53 5.64
CA PHE A 67 5.82 4.41 4.37
C PHE A 67 6.86 5.53 4.23
N LEU A 68 7.91 5.27 3.47
CA LEU A 68 9.04 6.17 3.25
C LEU A 68 9.14 6.56 1.78
N TRP A 69 9.43 7.85 1.57
CA TRP A 69 9.81 8.40 0.27
C TRP A 69 11.10 9.23 0.38
N PRO A 70 11.94 9.22 -0.67
CA PRO A 70 13.01 10.21 -0.80
C PRO A 70 12.44 11.64 -0.86
N ARG A 71 13.20 12.62 -0.35
CA ARG A 71 12.76 14.03 -0.31
C ARG A 71 12.25 14.57 -1.66
N GLU A 72 12.90 14.19 -2.75
CA GLU A 72 12.62 14.68 -4.10
C GLU A 72 11.38 14.03 -4.72
N MET A 73 10.98 12.86 -4.23
CA MET A 73 9.87 12.07 -4.77
C MET A 73 8.74 11.97 -3.75
N MET A 74 8.36 13.12 -3.17
CA MET A 74 7.23 13.19 -2.23
C MET A 74 5.93 12.74 -2.92
N PRO A 75 5.10 11.89 -2.28
CA PRO A 75 3.81 11.47 -2.83
C PRO A 75 2.84 12.64 -2.86
N ASP A 76 2.07 12.76 -3.95
CA ASP A 76 1.11 13.86 -4.13
C ASP A 76 0.06 13.85 -3.00
N PRO A 77 -0.06 14.93 -2.20
CA PRO A 77 -1.03 15.00 -1.09
C PRO A 77 -2.49 14.80 -1.51
N ARG A 78 -2.82 14.97 -2.80
CA ARG A 78 -4.17 14.70 -3.32
C ARG A 78 -4.54 13.22 -3.24
N GLY A 79 -3.57 12.31 -3.34
CA GLY A 79 -3.80 10.88 -3.11
C GLY A 79 -4.22 10.61 -1.67
N ALA A 80 -3.52 11.18 -0.69
CA ALA A 80 -3.88 11.04 0.73
C ALA A 80 -5.27 11.64 1.04
N LYS A 81 -5.69 12.69 0.33
CA LYS A 81 -7.03 13.25 0.47
C LYS A 81 -8.14 12.29 0.07
N ARG A 82 -7.88 11.31 -0.80
CA ARG A 82 -8.87 10.26 -1.16
C ARG A 82 -9.22 9.37 0.03
N LEU A 83 -8.30 9.20 0.98
CA LEU A 83 -8.47 8.34 2.14
C LEU A 83 -9.31 9.01 3.25
N LEU A 84 -9.30 10.35 3.34
CA LEU A 84 -9.92 11.08 4.45
C LEU A 84 -11.45 10.88 4.58
N PRO A 85 -12.26 10.86 3.50
CA PRO A 85 -13.70 10.64 3.59
C PRO A 85 -14.08 9.27 4.18
N PHE A 86 -13.18 8.28 4.09
CA PHE A 86 -13.40 6.92 4.59
C PHE A 86 -12.92 6.73 6.03
N GLY A 87 -12.60 7.83 6.73
CA GLY A 87 -12.18 7.78 8.14
C GLY A 87 -10.71 7.43 8.34
N CYS A 88 -9.90 7.39 7.27
CA CYS A 88 -8.46 7.23 7.39
C CYS A 88 -7.79 8.52 7.86
N THR A 89 -6.71 8.37 8.62
CA THR A 89 -5.85 9.49 9.02
C THR A 89 -4.49 9.36 8.36
N VAL A 90 -4.02 10.43 7.72
CA VAL A 90 -2.71 10.46 7.06
C VAL A 90 -1.84 11.57 7.66
N LYS A 91 -0.65 11.21 8.15
CA LYS A 91 0.31 12.17 8.73
C LYS A 91 1.61 12.15 7.94
N TYR A 92 2.11 13.35 7.63
CA TYR A 92 3.38 13.55 6.95
C TYR A 92 4.45 14.04 7.93
N LYS A 93 5.60 13.40 7.96
CA LYS A 93 6.76 13.82 8.75
C LYS A 93 7.99 13.96 7.86
N LYS A 94 8.67 15.11 7.96
CA LYS A 94 10.00 15.31 7.35
C LYS A 94 11.04 14.81 8.33
N GLU A 95 11.92 13.93 7.88
CA GLU A 95 12.95 13.36 8.73
C GLU A 95 14.27 13.18 7.97
N THR A 96 15.35 12.95 8.71
CA THR A 96 16.67 12.61 8.17
C THR A 96 17.04 11.21 8.58
N MET A 97 17.46 10.39 7.61
CA MET A 97 17.83 9.01 7.82
C MET A 97 19.30 8.81 7.47
N LYS A 98 20.02 8.06 8.32
CA LYS A 98 21.41 7.68 8.08
C LYS A 98 21.47 6.39 7.26
N VAL A 99 21.96 6.49 6.03
CA VAL A 99 22.07 5.36 5.10
C VAL A 99 23.55 5.10 4.80
N PRO A 100 24.00 3.83 4.78
CA PRO A 100 25.35 3.50 4.36
C PRO A 100 25.56 3.84 2.88
N VAL A 101 26.70 4.45 2.56
CA VAL A 101 27.11 4.70 1.18
C VAL A 101 27.46 3.38 0.51
N LYS A 102 27.05 3.22 -0.74
CA LYS A 102 27.50 2.11 -1.59
C LYS A 102 29.01 2.22 -1.75
N VAL A 103 29.74 1.19 -1.32
CA VAL A 103 31.21 1.19 -1.39
C VAL A 103 31.63 0.94 -2.83
N GLU A 104 32.25 1.92 -3.47
CA GLU A 104 32.86 1.77 -4.79
C GLU A 104 34.38 1.98 -4.75
N LYS A 105 34.85 2.79 -3.79
CA LYS A 105 36.27 3.10 -3.60
C LYS A 105 36.67 2.92 -2.13
N TYR A 106 37.96 2.72 -1.89
CA TYR A 106 38.50 2.59 -0.53
C TYR A 106 38.22 3.83 0.35
N THR A 107 38.03 5.00 -0.27
CA THR A 107 37.66 6.24 0.40
C THR A 107 36.24 6.24 0.99
N ASP A 108 35.39 5.28 0.61
CA ASP A 108 34.00 5.19 1.06
C ASP A 108 33.87 4.43 2.38
N PHE A 109 34.96 3.81 2.84
CA PHE A 109 35.07 3.24 4.17
C PHE A 109 35.29 4.32 5.22
N ARG A 110 34.79 4.08 6.44
CA ARG A 110 35.16 4.92 7.57
C ARG A 110 36.64 4.72 7.89
N PRO A 111 37.39 5.80 8.17
CA PRO A 111 38.80 5.70 8.53
C PRO A 111 39.01 4.67 9.65
N GLY A 112 39.81 3.64 9.40
CA GLY A 112 40.12 2.60 10.38
C GLY A 112 39.10 1.46 10.52
N SER A 113 38.08 1.35 9.65
CA SER A 113 37.18 0.18 9.66
C SER A 113 36.75 -0.22 8.25
N ALA A 114 36.43 -1.50 8.04
CA ALA A 114 35.80 -1.99 6.80
C ALA A 114 34.29 -1.66 6.71
N LYS A 115 33.79 -0.71 7.51
CA LYS A 115 32.38 -0.29 7.48
C LYS A 115 32.19 0.90 6.54
N PRO A 116 31.10 0.94 5.74
CA PRO A 116 30.79 2.08 4.90
C PRO A 116 30.54 3.36 5.72
N LYS A 117 30.88 4.50 5.14
CA LYS A 117 30.47 5.82 5.63
C LYS A 117 28.94 5.91 5.65
N LEU A 118 28.39 6.60 6.65
CA LEU A 118 26.98 6.94 6.67
C LEU A 118 26.80 8.34 6.09
N ILE A 119 25.83 8.48 5.21
CA ILE A 119 25.34 9.77 4.73
C ILE A 119 23.95 10.01 5.30
N GLU A 120 23.66 11.26 5.59
CA GLU A 120 22.32 11.69 5.97
C GLU A 120 21.53 12.00 4.69
N LYS A 121 20.41 11.31 4.52
CA LYS A 121 19.44 11.58 3.46
C LYS A 121 18.19 12.15 4.08
N GLN A 122 17.64 13.18 3.44
CA GLN A 122 16.34 13.70 3.83
C GLN A 122 15.24 12.85 3.19
N ILE A 123 14.23 12.54 3.99
CA ILE A 123 13.14 11.66 3.63
C ILE A 123 11.81 12.23 4.09
N TRP A 124 10.75 11.70 3.49
CA TRP A 124 9.38 11.86 3.92
C TRP A 124 8.88 10.55 4.48
N LEU A 125 8.18 10.64 5.60
CA LEU A 125 7.43 9.54 6.18
C LEU A 125 5.95 9.88 6.07
N VAL A 126 5.17 8.92 5.59
CA VAL A 126 3.71 9.01 5.57
C VAL A 126 3.18 7.87 6.43
N GLU A 127 2.61 8.24 7.56
CA GLU A 127 1.87 7.33 8.43
C GLU A 127 0.41 7.36 8.01
N ILE A 128 -0.12 6.18 7.71
CA ILE A 128 -1.51 5.98 7.29
C ILE A 128 -2.16 5.07 8.33
N GLU A 129 -3.18 5.59 9.00
CA GLU A 129 -4.04 4.85 9.92
C GLU A 129 -5.38 4.61 9.24
N MET A 130 -5.73 3.34 9.04
CA MET A 130 -6.98 2.92 8.41
C MET A 130 -7.89 2.23 9.43
N PRO A 131 -9.20 2.48 9.39
CA PRO A 131 -10.14 1.76 10.22
C PRO A 131 -10.42 0.36 9.66
N LYS A 132 -10.52 -0.65 10.53
CA LYS A 132 -10.68 -2.05 10.12
C LYS A 132 -11.98 -2.35 9.36
N HIS A 133 -13.03 -1.56 9.59
CA HIS A 133 -14.28 -1.74 8.86
C HIS A 133 -14.10 -1.45 7.38
N LEU A 134 -13.40 -0.36 7.02
CA LEU A 134 -13.09 -0.03 5.63
C LEU A 134 -12.33 -1.15 4.91
N ILE A 135 -11.32 -1.71 5.59
CA ILE A 135 -10.53 -2.83 5.05
C ILE A 135 -11.42 -4.04 4.80
N ASN A 136 -12.31 -4.37 5.74
CA ASN A 136 -13.24 -5.47 5.57
C ASN A 136 -14.27 -5.21 4.44
N ASP A 137 -14.80 -4.00 4.35
CA ASP A 137 -15.82 -3.62 3.37
C ASP A 137 -15.25 -3.73 1.94
N ILE A 138 -14.06 -3.18 1.71
CA ILE A 138 -13.36 -3.27 0.43
C ILE A 138 -13.01 -4.72 0.12
N ARG A 139 -12.48 -5.47 1.10
CA ARG A 139 -12.14 -6.87 0.90
C ARG A 139 -13.35 -7.71 0.49
N THR A 140 -14.50 -7.53 1.15
CA THR A 140 -15.73 -8.24 0.78
C THR A 140 -16.21 -7.84 -0.62
N GLY A 141 -16.18 -6.55 -0.96
CA GLY A 141 -16.52 -6.09 -2.32
C GLY A 141 -15.61 -6.68 -3.39
N SER A 142 -14.29 -6.76 -3.14
CA SER A 142 -13.34 -7.38 -4.06
C SER A 142 -13.62 -8.87 -4.26
N TYR A 143 -13.91 -9.63 -3.17
CA TYR A 143 -14.27 -11.05 -3.28
C TYR A 143 -15.58 -11.28 -4.02
N GLU A 144 -16.61 -10.46 -3.78
CA GLU A 144 -17.91 -10.58 -4.49
C GLU A 144 -17.79 -10.27 -5.99
N LEU A 145 -16.83 -9.44 -6.40
CA LEU A 145 -16.50 -9.19 -7.80
C LEU A 145 -15.64 -10.30 -8.42
N GLU A 146 -14.74 -10.90 -7.63
CA GLU A 146 -13.85 -11.98 -8.08
C GLU A 146 -14.59 -13.33 -8.19
N ASP A 147 -15.56 -13.61 -7.31
CA ASP A 147 -16.48 -14.76 -7.40
C ASP A 147 -17.59 -14.56 -8.45
N GLN A 148 -17.74 -13.35 -8.99
CA GLN A 148 -18.44 -13.13 -10.26
C GLN A 148 -17.51 -13.44 -11.42
N ASP A 149 -17.14 -14.71 -11.58
CA ASP A 149 -16.87 -15.22 -12.91
C ASP A 149 -18.12 -14.88 -13.73
N ILE A 150 -18.01 -13.89 -14.63
CA ILE A 150 -19.06 -13.58 -15.58
C ILE A 150 -19.29 -14.88 -16.33
N ASP A 151 -20.37 -15.59 -15.99
CA ASP A 151 -20.78 -16.78 -16.71
C ASP A 151 -21.22 -16.29 -18.10
N LEU A 152 -20.25 -16.18 -19.00
CA LEU A 152 -20.47 -15.72 -20.38
C LEU A 152 -21.53 -16.60 -21.06
N ASP A 153 -21.69 -17.84 -20.59
CA ASP A 153 -22.77 -18.73 -21.02
C ASP A 153 -24.17 -18.26 -20.55
N ASP A 154 -24.29 -17.59 -19.41
CA ASP A 154 -25.58 -17.04 -18.92
C ASP A 154 -25.96 -15.76 -19.66
N LEU A 155 -24.96 -14.94 -19.99
CA LEU A 155 -25.11 -13.76 -20.85
C LEU A 155 -25.51 -14.16 -22.28
N ASP A 156 -24.86 -15.17 -22.86
CA ASP A 156 -25.20 -15.72 -24.19
C ASP A 156 -26.57 -16.40 -24.22
N LYS A 157 -27.00 -17.05 -23.12
CA LYS A 157 -28.35 -17.61 -22.99
C LYS A 157 -29.41 -16.51 -22.96
N SER A 158 -29.21 -15.46 -22.17
CA SER A 158 -30.13 -14.31 -22.12
C SER A 158 -30.27 -13.65 -23.50
N TYR A 159 -29.17 -13.46 -24.24
CA TYR A 159 -29.23 -12.90 -25.60
C TYR A 159 -29.95 -13.82 -26.59
N LYS A 160 -29.75 -15.14 -26.50
CA LYS A 160 -30.48 -16.11 -27.35
C LYS A 160 -31.96 -16.16 -27.03
N ASP A 161 -32.32 -16.16 -25.74
CA ASP A 161 -33.71 -16.22 -25.32
C ASP A 161 -34.47 -14.95 -25.75
N ASP A 162 -33.85 -13.77 -25.65
CA ASP A 162 -34.45 -12.51 -26.14
C ASP A 162 -34.61 -12.48 -27.67
N LEU A 163 -33.62 -12.97 -28.41
CA LEU A 163 -33.70 -13.09 -29.87
C LEU A 163 -34.79 -14.09 -30.29
N ASP A 164 -34.84 -15.28 -29.68
CA ASP A 164 -35.85 -16.30 -29.98
C ASP A 164 -37.27 -15.84 -29.64
N ASN A 165 -37.44 -15.05 -28.58
CA ASN A 165 -38.73 -14.46 -28.23
C ASN A 165 -39.14 -13.39 -29.25
N ALA A 166 -38.22 -12.53 -29.69
CA ALA A 166 -38.50 -11.54 -30.73
C ALA A 166 -38.90 -12.18 -32.08
N TYR A 167 -38.22 -13.27 -32.49
CA TYR A 167 -38.58 -14.01 -33.70
C TYR A 167 -39.95 -14.70 -33.60
N LYS A 168 -40.35 -15.17 -32.42
CA LYS A 168 -41.67 -15.78 -32.19
C LYS A 168 -42.79 -14.74 -32.21
N GLU A 169 -42.53 -13.50 -31.82
CA GLU A 169 -43.50 -12.41 -31.89
C GLU A 169 -43.74 -11.93 -33.33
N GLU A 170 -42.70 -11.89 -34.18
CA GLU A 170 -42.84 -11.53 -35.60
C GLU A 170 -43.57 -12.58 -36.45
N GLN A 171 -43.45 -13.88 -36.13
CA GLN A 171 -44.13 -14.94 -36.90
C GLN A 171 -45.62 -15.11 -36.55
N ASN A 172 -46.07 -14.53 -35.43
CA ASN A 172 -47.46 -14.60 -34.97
C ASN A 172 -48.25 -13.31 -35.25
N ALA A 173 -47.69 -12.37 -36.03
CA ALA A 173 -48.32 -11.11 -36.46
C ALA A 173 -48.77 -11.13 -37.93
#